data_AF-A0A4Y9F2V3-F1
#
_entry.id   AF-A0A4Y9F2V3-F1
#
_cell.length_a   1.000
_cell.length_b   1.000
_cell.length_c   1.000
_cell.angle_alpha   90.00
_cell.angle_beta   90.00
_cell.angle_gamma   90.00
#
_symmetry.space_group_name_H-M   'P 1'
#
loop_
_entity.id
_entity.type
_entity.pdbx_description
1 polymer ?
#
loop_
_entity_poly.entity_id
_entity_poly.type
_entity_poly.pdbx_seq_one_letter_code
_entity_poly.pdbx_strand_id
1 'polypeptide(L)'
;MTSLDQQGLQTSRRGLMRFAAFTGVASVATAAGTVAINATAHAADATASVFPSDFTYPTVTGPSLALWGSSSFEGAQADQGVPAGFNASMEALLSSYLSAPVLEFGRGGETSTMIAARRGVANNIYKLSFPNDRIPASGSVNITLSDSTYVAWGASAYVPGYVGGVAGVLEAGKTEGTYTFTRVVPGEEIYAPANTEAAWFYSYQEMISRSSYHVLQIGRNNISDYDRITQDTQRCYDLAPERTIVMGHFASKGDTLDSGRVKKVKAYNEWAASTYGAKFMNPETYLRETTQESWLRYGALSGSGVWSSNEDRKAYEAGQIPPSLYSSDGLHLNGWGYIALSQMVYYKVTELGWF
;
A
#
# COMPACT_ATOMS: atom_id res chain seq x y z
N MET A 1 -35.49 -34.00 -32.38
CA MET A 1 -34.80 -35.05 -31.60
C MET A 1 -33.30 -34.79 -31.70
N THR A 2 -32.70 -34.25 -30.64
CA THR A 2 -31.26 -34.31 -30.33
C THR A 2 -31.12 -33.91 -28.86
N SER A 3 -30.78 -34.89 -28.03
CA SER A 3 -30.54 -34.76 -26.59
C SER A 3 -29.02 -34.77 -26.34
N LEU A 4 -28.51 -33.78 -25.62
CA LEU A 4 -27.25 -33.88 -24.90
C LEU A 4 -27.49 -33.31 -23.51
N ASP A 5 -27.61 -34.22 -22.56
CA ASP A 5 -27.81 -33.98 -21.13
C ASP A 5 -26.58 -34.45 -20.36
N GLN A 6 -26.20 -33.62 -19.38
CA GLN A 6 -25.58 -33.92 -18.09
C GLN A 6 -24.54 -35.05 -17.96
N GLN A 7 -23.27 -34.65 -17.79
CA GLN A 7 -22.32 -35.22 -16.82
C GLN A 7 -21.51 -34.02 -16.28
N GLY A 8 -21.38 -33.69 -15.00
CA GLY A 8 -21.21 -34.54 -13.83
C GLY A 8 -19.94 -34.07 -13.12
N LEU A 9 -19.96 -32.88 -12.50
CA LEU A 9 -18.87 -32.37 -11.67
C LEU A 9 -18.84 -33.14 -10.34
N GLN A 10 -18.09 -34.24 -10.32
CA GLN A 10 -17.57 -34.83 -9.09
C GLN A 10 -16.10 -34.41 -8.93
N THR A 11 -15.83 -33.41 -8.10
CA THR A 11 -14.47 -33.14 -7.60
C THR A 11 -14.37 -33.59 -6.15
N SER A 12 -13.90 -34.82 -6.00
CA SER A 12 -13.58 -35.46 -4.73
C SER A 12 -12.40 -34.80 -4.03
N ARG A 13 -12.54 -34.59 -2.72
CA ARG A 13 -11.50 -34.34 -1.72
C ARG A 13 -10.23 -35.19 -1.98
N ARG A 14 -9.15 -34.58 -2.48
CA ARG A 14 -7.73 -34.98 -2.30
C ARG A 14 -6.84 -34.06 -3.14
N GLY A 15 -6.17 -33.11 -2.50
CA GLY A 15 -5.24 -32.21 -3.18
C GLY A 15 -4.65 -31.14 -2.28
N LEU A 16 -4.30 -31.50 -1.04
CA LEU A 16 -3.60 -30.63 -0.09
C LEU A 16 -2.54 -31.50 0.58
N MET A 17 -1.30 -31.41 0.09
CA MET A 17 -0.02 -31.74 0.75
C MET A 17 1.05 -31.88 -0.32
N ARG A 18 2.14 -31.11 -0.18
CA ARG A 18 3.47 -31.12 -0.84
C ARG A 18 3.80 -29.70 -1.37
N PHE A 19 4.92 -29.05 -1.07
CA PHE A 19 6.25 -29.50 -0.64
C PHE A 19 6.97 -28.37 0.11
N ALA A 20 7.82 -28.77 1.06
CA ALA A 20 8.90 -27.96 1.64
C ALA A 20 10.24 -28.34 0.97
N ALA A 21 11.24 -27.47 1.19
CA ALA A 21 12.68 -27.59 0.98
C ALA A 21 13.24 -27.09 -0.36
N PHE A 22 14.09 -26.04 -0.30
CA PHE A 22 15.54 -26.18 -0.52
C PHE A 22 16.31 -24.95 0.01
N THR A 23 17.46 -25.20 0.61
CA THR A 23 18.44 -24.27 1.19
C THR A 23 19.78 -24.35 0.42
N GLY A 24 20.60 -23.28 0.52
CA GLY A 24 22.04 -23.21 0.16
C GLY A 24 22.28 -22.45 -1.15
N VAL A 25 23.28 -21.57 -1.31
CA VAL A 25 24.70 -21.62 -0.87
C VAL A 25 25.30 -20.19 -0.80
N ALA A 26 26.25 -20.00 0.10
CA ALA A 26 27.06 -18.79 0.30
C ALA A 26 28.25 -18.68 -0.69
N SER A 27 28.67 -17.46 -1.02
CA SER A 27 30.00 -17.22 -1.59
C SER A 27 30.60 -15.91 -1.08
N VAL A 28 31.82 -16.02 -0.57
CA VAL A 28 32.71 -14.96 -0.08
C VAL A 28 33.49 -14.37 -1.26
N ALA A 29 33.64 -13.05 -1.32
CA ALA A 29 34.73 -12.41 -2.07
C ALA A 29 35.22 -11.14 -1.37
N THR A 30 36.54 -11.06 -1.24
CA THR A 30 37.34 -10.04 -0.56
C THR A 30 37.57 -8.77 -1.39
N ALA A 31 37.89 -7.68 -0.68
CA ALA A 31 38.03 -6.29 -1.11
C ALA A 31 39.18 -5.96 -2.08
N ALA A 32 39.01 -4.91 -2.88
CA ALA A 32 40.04 -3.90 -3.20
C ALA A 32 39.36 -2.61 -3.68
N GLY A 33 39.74 -1.45 -3.13
CA GLY A 33 38.99 -0.21 -3.21
C GLY A 33 39.27 0.68 -4.43
N THR A 34 38.36 1.64 -4.66
CA THR A 34 38.67 3.02 -5.09
C THR A 34 37.43 3.88 -4.83
N VAL A 35 37.64 5.07 -4.26
CA VAL A 35 36.59 6.04 -3.91
C VAL A 35 35.92 6.56 -5.18
N ALA A 36 34.63 6.26 -5.36
CA ALA A 36 33.75 6.93 -6.31
C ALA A 36 32.49 7.35 -5.56
N ILE A 37 32.36 8.66 -5.35
CA ILE A 37 31.16 9.32 -4.82
C ILE A 37 30.12 9.28 -5.94
N ASN A 38 29.44 8.14 -6.08
CA ASN A 38 28.27 7.92 -6.92
C ASN A 38 27.54 6.68 -6.35
N ALA A 39 27.08 6.78 -5.11
CA ALA A 39 26.22 5.77 -4.54
C ALA A 39 24.78 6.01 -5.02
N THR A 40 24.50 5.65 -6.26
CA THR A 40 23.16 5.17 -6.60
C THR A 40 22.96 3.90 -5.77
N ALA A 41 22.29 4.01 -4.62
CA ALA A 41 21.97 2.87 -3.79
C ALA A 41 21.22 1.83 -4.66
N HIS A 42 21.90 0.75 -5.00
CA HIS A 42 21.31 -0.37 -5.73
C HIS A 42 20.35 -1.09 -4.78
N ALA A 43 19.19 -1.51 -5.30
CA ALA A 43 18.20 -2.25 -4.54
C ALA A 43 18.74 -3.54 -3.89
N ALA A 44 19.91 -4.04 -4.32
CA ALA A 44 20.59 -5.19 -3.75
C ALA A 44 21.30 -4.92 -2.40
N ASP A 45 21.63 -3.66 -2.08
CA ASP A 45 22.31 -3.29 -0.82
C ASP A 45 21.32 -2.95 0.31
N ALA A 46 20.02 -2.93 -0.01
CA ALA A 46 18.95 -2.68 0.94
C ALA A 46 18.67 -3.97 1.74
N THR A 47 19.66 -4.40 2.53
CA THR A 47 19.53 -5.59 3.38
C THR A 47 18.59 -5.26 4.54
N ALA A 48 17.48 -6.00 4.64
CA ALA A 48 16.51 -5.92 5.74
C ALA A 48 17.12 -6.09 7.14
N SER A 49 18.40 -6.44 7.25
CA SER A 49 19.13 -6.60 8.51
C SER A 49 19.53 -5.29 9.20
N VAL A 50 19.42 -4.13 8.54
CA VAL A 50 19.89 -2.87 9.12
C VAL A 50 18.79 -2.13 9.88
N PHE A 51 17.51 -2.30 9.55
CA PHE A 51 16.42 -1.60 10.22
C PHE A 51 15.82 -2.42 11.37
N PRO A 52 15.13 -1.77 12.33
CA PRO A 52 14.34 -2.47 13.35
C PRO A 52 13.39 -3.53 12.77
N SER A 53 13.12 -4.58 13.55
CA SER A 53 12.42 -5.80 13.08
C SER A 53 10.96 -5.60 12.70
N ASP A 54 10.34 -4.52 13.19
CA ASP A 54 9.01 -4.06 12.77
C ASP A 54 9.00 -3.54 11.32
N PHE A 55 10.16 -3.33 10.70
CA PHE A 55 10.31 -3.01 9.28
C PHE A 55 10.76 -4.22 8.45
N THR A 56 10.01 -5.31 8.55
CA THR A 56 10.28 -6.51 7.75
C THR A 56 9.39 -6.53 6.49
N TYR A 57 10.02 -6.65 5.33
CA TYR A 57 9.35 -6.84 4.05
C TYR A 57 9.83 -8.14 3.39
N PRO A 58 8.99 -8.82 2.59
CA PRO A 58 9.43 -10.00 1.86
C PRO A 58 10.57 -9.66 0.89
N THR A 59 11.51 -10.60 0.73
CA THR A 59 12.59 -10.45 -0.25
C THR A 59 12.03 -10.51 -1.66
N VAL A 60 12.37 -9.52 -2.49
CA VAL A 60 11.97 -9.46 -3.89
C VAL A 60 13.08 -10.06 -4.76
N THR A 61 12.80 -11.20 -5.39
CA THR A 61 13.74 -11.90 -6.31
C THR A 61 13.17 -12.08 -7.73
N GLY A 62 11.93 -11.62 -7.95
CA GLY A 62 11.20 -11.73 -9.21
C GLY A 62 10.06 -10.70 -9.25
N PRO A 63 9.01 -10.91 -10.08
CA PRO A 63 7.83 -10.06 -10.09
C PRO A 63 7.24 -9.91 -8.68
N SER A 64 6.89 -8.67 -8.31
CA SER A 64 6.33 -8.32 -7.00
C SER A 64 5.32 -7.19 -7.15
N LEU A 65 4.41 -7.08 -6.18
CA LEU A 65 3.38 -6.05 -6.15
C LEU A 65 3.52 -5.18 -4.90
N ALA A 66 3.56 -3.86 -5.04
CA ALA A 66 3.61 -2.91 -3.95
C ALA A 66 2.28 -2.17 -3.80
N LEU A 67 1.71 -2.22 -2.60
CA LEU A 67 0.44 -1.60 -2.25
C LEU A 67 0.68 -0.27 -1.52
N TRP A 68 0.44 0.84 -2.19
CA TRP A 68 0.61 2.19 -1.63
C TRP A 68 -0.75 2.81 -1.29
N GLY A 69 -1.01 3.04 -0.01
CA GLY A 69 -2.29 3.54 0.44
C GLY A 69 -2.30 3.88 1.92
N SER A 70 -3.51 3.98 2.47
CA SER A 70 -3.72 4.22 3.90
C SER A 70 -4.30 2.98 4.59
N SER A 71 -5.28 3.15 5.48
CA SER A 71 -5.85 2.08 6.31
C SER A 71 -6.47 0.93 5.52
N SER A 72 -6.89 1.16 4.27
CA SER A 72 -7.36 0.08 3.39
C SER A 72 -6.26 -0.93 3.04
N PHE A 73 -5.05 -0.47 2.74
CA PHE A 73 -3.94 -1.38 2.39
C PHE A 73 -3.21 -1.90 3.62
N GLU A 74 -3.26 -1.18 4.74
CA GLU A 74 -2.86 -1.67 6.07
C GLU A 74 -3.73 -2.86 6.52
N GLY A 75 -4.92 -3.05 5.91
CA GLY A 75 -5.85 -4.10 6.29
C GLY A 75 -6.60 -3.80 7.59
N ALA A 76 -6.87 -2.51 7.87
CA ALA A 76 -7.61 -2.11 9.07
C ALA A 76 -8.98 -2.81 9.10
N GLN A 77 -9.23 -3.58 10.17
CA GLN A 77 -10.44 -4.40 10.39
C GLN A 77 -10.59 -5.62 9.46
N ALA A 78 -9.51 -6.09 8.83
CA ALA A 78 -9.55 -7.27 7.96
C ALA A 78 -9.87 -8.59 8.69
N ASP A 79 -9.68 -8.63 10.01
CA ASP A 79 -10.05 -9.78 10.84
C ASP A 79 -11.55 -9.83 11.19
N GLN A 80 -12.30 -8.74 10.99
CA GLN A 80 -13.72 -8.70 11.32
C GLN A 80 -14.57 -9.52 10.32
N GLY A 81 -15.53 -10.28 10.85
CA GLY A 81 -16.54 -10.99 10.07
C GLY A 81 -16.08 -12.29 9.41
N VAL A 82 -14.78 -12.56 9.35
CA VAL A 82 -14.20 -13.80 8.82
C VAL A 82 -13.93 -14.81 9.95
N PRO A 83 -13.76 -16.12 9.65
CA PRO A 83 -13.42 -17.13 10.66
C PRO A 83 -12.15 -16.77 11.44
N ALA A 84 -12.14 -17.10 12.74
CA ALA A 84 -10.98 -16.84 13.59
C ALA A 84 -9.70 -17.47 13.02
N GLY A 85 -8.62 -16.69 12.97
CA GLY A 85 -7.33 -17.11 12.40
C GLY A 85 -7.23 -17.01 10.88
N PHE A 86 -8.29 -16.61 10.18
CA PHE A 86 -8.21 -16.32 8.75
C PHE A 86 -7.61 -14.93 8.52
N ASN A 87 -6.47 -14.85 7.82
CA ASN A 87 -5.85 -13.59 7.46
C ASN A 87 -6.45 -13.06 6.14
N ALA A 88 -7.39 -12.12 6.25
CA ALA A 88 -8.00 -11.47 5.08
C ALA A 88 -7.32 -10.16 4.68
N SER A 89 -6.09 -9.88 5.14
CA SER A 89 -5.33 -8.73 4.66
C SER A 89 -5.10 -8.84 3.15
N MET A 90 -5.08 -7.70 2.45
CA MET A 90 -4.85 -7.70 1.01
C MET A 90 -3.47 -8.28 0.65
N GLU A 91 -2.47 -8.02 1.47
CA GLU A 91 -1.12 -8.58 1.32
C GLU A 91 -1.15 -10.11 1.29
N ALA A 92 -1.72 -10.75 2.32
CA ALA A 92 -1.75 -12.20 2.43
C ALA A 92 -2.56 -12.85 1.30
N LEU A 93 -3.70 -12.24 0.95
CA LEU A 93 -4.57 -12.74 -0.11
C LEU A 93 -3.91 -12.62 -1.49
N LEU A 94 -3.36 -11.45 -1.82
CA LEU A 94 -2.72 -11.22 -3.12
C LEU A 94 -1.43 -12.02 -3.27
N SER A 95 -0.64 -12.16 -2.19
CA SER A 95 0.56 -13.00 -2.18
C SER A 95 0.21 -14.46 -2.53
N SER A 96 -0.89 -14.97 -1.96
CA SER A 96 -1.44 -16.29 -2.28
C SER A 96 -1.95 -16.39 -3.72
N TYR A 97 -2.76 -15.42 -4.19
CA TYR A 97 -3.35 -15.45 -5.52
C TYR A 97 -2.33 -15.33 -6.65
N LEU A 98 -1.30 -14.48 -6.46
CA LEU A 98 -0.28 -14.19 -7.46
C LEU A 98 0.92 -15.14 -7.37
N SER A 99 1.06 -15.89 -6.28
CA SER A 99 2.28 -16.66 -5.97
C SER A 99 3.54 -15.79 -6.07
N ALA A 100 3.44 -14.54 -5.61
CA ALA A 100 4.48 -13.52 -5.74
C ALA A 100 4.55 -12.64 -4.49
N PRO A 101 5.72 -12.08 -4.14
CA PRO A 101 5.85 -11.17 -3.01
C PRO A 101 4.94 -9.93 -3.14
N VAL A 102 4.20 -9.63 -2.08
CA VAL A 102 3.42 -8.40 -1.95
C VAL A 102 4.04 -7.52 -0.87
N LEU A 103 4.41 -6.31 -1.23
CA LEU A 103 4.95 -5.29 -0.34
C LEU A 103 3.81 -4.40 0.13
N GLU A 104 3.43 -4.53 1.39
CA GLU A 104 2.37 -3.74 2.00
C GLU A 104 2.95 -2.45 2.58
N PHE A 105 2.54 -1.31 2.02
CA PHE A 105 2.96 0.02 2.46
C PHE A 105 1.77 0.88 2.86
N GLY A 106 0.67 0.24 3.23
CA GLY A 106 -0.50 0.91 3.79
C GLY A 106 -0.18 1.43 5.18
N ARG A 107 -0.72 2.60 5.51
CA ARG A 107 -0.63 3.13 6.89
C ARG A 107 -1.84 3.97 7.25
N GLY A 108 -2.49 3.61 8.34
CA GLY A 108 -3.66 4.31 8.84
C GLY A 108 -3.40 5.81 9.04
N GLY A 109 -4.37 6.63 8.66
CA GLY A 109 -4.31 8.09 8.84
C GLY A 109 -3.41 8.86 7.86
N GLU A 110 -2.60 8.21 7.03
CA GLU A 110 -1.74 8.94 6.09
C GLU A 110 -2.54 9.65 4.97
N THR A 111 -2.15 10.89 4.68
CA THR A 111 -2.65 11.68 3.55
C THR A 111 -1.94 11.30 2.26
N SER A 112 -2.49 11.71 1.10
CA SER A 112 -1.86 11.50 -0.21
C SER A 112 -0.41 12.00 -0.26
N THR A 113 -0.13 13.10 0.42
CA THR A 113 1.18 13.75 0.43
C THR A 113 2.23 12.96 1.17
N MET A 114 1.89 12.36 2.31
CA MET A 114 2.81 11.52 3.08
C MET A 114 3.16 10.26 2.32
N ILE A 115 2.16 9.65 1.66
CA ILE A 115 2.37 8.49 0.81
C ILE A 115 3.30 8.85 -0.37
N ALA A 116 3.09 10.01 -0.99
CA ALA A 116 3.96 10.52 -2.05
C ALA A 116 5.41 10.76 -1.57
N ALA A 117 5.57 11.30 -0.35
CA ALA A 117 6.87 11.49 0.27
C ALA A 117 7.59 10.16 0.51
N ARG A 118 6.91 9.17 1.13
CA ARG A 118 7.46 7.82 1.33
C ARG A 118 7.77 7.12 0.03
N ARG A 119 6.99 7.35 -1.03
CA ARG A 119 7.25 6.78 -2.36
C ARG A 119 8.37 7.49 -3.14
N GLY A 120 8.97 8.55 -2.58
CA GLY A 120 10.10 9.26 -3.17
C GLY A 120 9.74 10.22 -4.31
N VAL A 121 8.51 10.75 -4.33
CA VAL A 121 8.18 11.84 -5.24
C VAL A 121 9.07 13.05 -4.93
N ALA A 122 9.89 13.49 -5.88
CA ALA A 122 10.91 14.53 -5.67
C ALA A 122 10.35 15.83 -5.05
N ASN A 123 9.14 16.24 -5.44
CA ASN A 123 8.51 17.45 -4.89
C ASN A 123 7.86 17.24 -3.52
N ASN A 124 7.75 15.99 -3.05
CA ASN A 124 7.11 15.66 -1.77
C ASN A 124 8.11 15.04 -0.77
N ILE A 125 9.37 14.78 -1.17
CA ILE A 125 10.38 14.14 -0.32
C ILE A 125 10.63 14.96 0.96
N TYR A 126 10.83 14.27 2.09
CA TYR A 126 11.17 14.96 3.33
C TYR A 126 12.58 15.53 3.24
N LYS A 127 12.69 16.86 3.31
CA LYS A 127 13.97 17.59 3.37
C LYS A 127 14.23 17.94 4.83
N LEU A 128 15.21 17.27 5.43
CA LEU A 128 15.44 17.35 6.86
C LEU A 128 16.41 18.50 7.19
N SER A 129 16.13 19.23 8.25
CA SER A 129 17.02 20.24 8.81
C SER A 129 17.67 19.70 10.07
N PHE A 130 18.94 19.34 9.98
CA PHE A 130 19.73 18.86 11.11
C PHE A 130 20.33 20.03 11.91
N PRO A 131 20.49 19.90 13.24
CA PRO A 131 21.29 20.83 14.02
C PRO A 131 22.70 20.96 13.43
N ASN A 132 23.13 22.21 13.20
CA ASN A 132 24.43 22.53 12.59
C ASN A 132 24.68 21.86 11.22
N ASP A 133 23.60 21.58 10.46
CA ASP A 133 23.65 20.91 9.16
C ASP A 133 24.41 19.56 9.21
N ARG A 134 24.32 18.83 10.33
CA ARG A 134 25.12 17.61 10.57
C ARG A 134 24.28 16.45 11.08
N ILE A 135 24.41 15.30 10.41
CA ILE A 135 23.91 14.02 10.91
C ILE A 135 24.93 13.52 11.94
N PRO A 136 24.52 13.24 13.20
CA PRO A 136 25.47 12.81 14.22
C PRO A 136 26.12 11.47 13.87
N ALA A 137 27.30 11.24 14.45
CA ALA A 137 28.05 9.99 14.34
C ALA A 137 27.23 8.76 14.79
N SER A 138 26.34 8.92 15.77
CA SER A 138 25.47 7.87 16.29
C SER A 138 24.24 8.43 17.00
N GLY A 139 23.23 7.58 17.20
CA GLY A 139 22.08 7.90 18.06
C GLY A 139 21.02 8.76 17.38
N SER A 140 20.24 9.46 18.20
CA SER A 140 19.07 10.22 17.78
C SER A 140 19.33 11.73 17.79
N VAL A 141 18.74 12.43 16.83
CA VAL A 141 18.78 13.89 16.75
C VAL A 141 17.40 14.43 16.39
N ASN A 142 17.01 15.51 17.05
CA ASN A 142 15.79 16.24 16.70
C ASN A 142 16.04 17.06 15.44
N ILE A 143 15.13 16.95 14.49
CA ILE A 143 15.17 17.64 13.21
C ILE A 143 13.85 18.37 12.98
N THR A 144 13.89 19.36 12.12
CA THR A 144 12.69 19.96 11.51
C THR A 144 12.67 19.64 10.02
N LEU A 145 11.57 19.97 9.36
CA LEU A 145 11.51 19.90 7.90
C LEU A 145 11.80 21.28 7.34
N SER A 146 12.67 21.34 6.34
CA SER A 146 13.05 22.60 5.68
C SER A 146 11.94 23.17 4.81
N ASP A 147 10.92 22.37 4.52
CA ASP A 147 9.79 22.71 3.68
C ASP A 147 8.50 22.17 4.31
N SER A 148 7.68 23.07 4.86
CA SER A 148 6.41 22.74 5.52
C SER A 148 5.25 22.55 4.53
N THR A 149 5.46 22.83 3.25
CA THR A 149 4.42 22.77 2.20
C THR A 149 4.01 21.33 1.84
N TYR A 150 4.71 20.34 2.40
CA TYR A 150 4.61 18.93 2.00
C TYR A 150 4.37 17.97 3.15
N VAL A 151 3.93 18.42 4.32
CA VAL A 151 3.54 17.50 5.39
C VAL A 151 2.25 17.94 6.04
N ALA A 152 1.14 17.37 5.57
CA ALA A 152 0.01 17.18 6.46
C ALA A 152 0.41 16.08 7.44
N TRP A 153 0.60 16.50 8.68
CA TRP A 153 0.66 15.74 9.93
C TRP A 153 0.21 14.28 9.91
N GLY A 154 0.99 13.44 10.57
CA GLY A 154 0.52 12.18 11.17
C GLY A 154 1.44 11.85 12.32
N ALA A 155 0.87 11.79 13.52
CA ALA A 155 1.57 11.39 14.75
C ALA A 155 2.16 9.96 14.71
N SER A 156 2.01 9.27 13.57
CA SER A 156 2.44 7.89 13.31
C SER A 156 3.57 7.79 12.29
N ALA A 157 4.22 8.91 11.91
CA ALA A 157 5.38 8.82 11.02
C ALA A 157 6.48 8.05 11.74
N TYR A 158 6.67 6.81 11.33
CA TYR A 158 7.72 5.91 11.80
C TYR A 158 8.23 5.19 10.54
N VAL A 159 9.26 5.74 9.92
CA VAL A 159 9.66 5.38 8.55
C VAL A 159 11.15 5.05 8.52
N PRO A 160 11.53 3.84 8.06
CA PRO A 160 12.93 3.49 7.85
C PRO A 160 13.41 4.07 6.53
N GLY A 161 14.67 4.49 6.46
CA GLY A 161 15.22 5.06 5.24
C GLY A 161 16.65 5.54 5.37
N TYR A 162 17.03 6.41 4.44
CA TYR A 162 18.39 6.88 4.28
C TYR A 162 18.43 8.39 4.11
N VAL A 163 19.45 9.01 4.69
CA VAL A 163 19.77 10.44 4.52
C VAL A 163 21.26 10.56 4.23
N GLY A 164 21.63 11.08 3.06
CA GLY A 164 23.05 11.13 2.66
C GLY A 164 23.77 9.77 2.70
N GLY A 165 23.04 8.68 2.45
CA GLY A 165 23.55 7.29 2.56
C GLY A 165 23.54 6.70 3.97
N VAL A 166 23.16 7.46 5.01
CA VAL A 166 23.08 6.97 6.40
C VAL A 166 21.73 6.31 6.64
N ALA A 167 21.75 5.02 6.97
CA ALA A 167 20.56 4.30 7.42
C ALA A 167 20.04 4.85 8.75
N GLY A 168 18.77 5.20 8.80
CA GLY A 168 18.10 5.73 9.97
C GLY A 168 16.59 5.55 9.96
N VAL A 169 15.98 5.83 11.11
CA VAL A 169 14.53 5.85 11.26
C VAL A 169 14.09 7.28 11.51
N LEU A 170 13.15 7.76 10.69
CA LEU A 170 12.46 9.04 10.88
C LEU A 170 11.19 8.80 11.70
N GLU A 171 11.09 9.47 12.84
CA GLU A 171 9.96 9.40 13.74
C GLU A 171 9.31 10.79 13.93
N ALA A 172 7.98 10.86 13.92
CA ALA A 172 7.26 12.08 14.30
C ALA A 172 7.36 12.32 15.81
N GLY A 173 7.65 13.55 16.19
CA GLY A 173 7.59 13.99 17.58
C GLY A 173 6.16 14.21 18.07
N LYS A 174 6.03 14.47 19.37
CA LYS A 174 4.74 14.77 20.03
C LYS A 174 4.14 16.12 19.59
N THR A 175 4.96 17.01 19.06
CA THR A 175 4.57 18.33 18.58
C THR A 175 4.66 18.36 17.07
N GLU A 176 3.66 18.93 16.41
CA GLU A 176 3.67 19.11 14.97
C GLU A 176 4.94 19.86 14.51
N GLY A 177 5.53 19.41 13.40
CA GLY A 177 6.76 19.99 12.85
C GLY A 177 8.06 19.56 13.55
N THR A 178 7.97 18.76 14.61
CA THR A 178 9.13 18.15 15.27
C THR A 178 9.26 16.69 14.88
N TYR A 179 10.48 16.28 14.53
CA TYR A 179 10.79 14.90 14.16
C TYR A 179 12.10 14.49 14.81
N THR A 180 12.31 13.18 14.92
CA THR A 180 13.57 12.60 15.36
C THR A 180 14.11 11.72 14.25
N PHE A 181 15.36 11.92 13.88
CA PHE A 181 16.10 10.97 13.06
C PHE A 181 17.02 10.16 13.96
N THR A 182 16.88 8.84 13.94
CA THR A 182 17.73 7.92 14.69
C THR A 182 18.60 7.12 13.74
N ARG A 183 19.91 7.35 13.78
CA ARG A 183 20.90 6.61 12.99
C ARG A 183 20.98 5.18 13.50
N VAL A 184 20.83 4.19 12.62
CA VAL A 184 20.82 2.77 13.05
C VAL A 184 22.24 2.21 13.21
N VAL A 185 23.18 2.65 12.39
CA VAL A 185 24.58 2.17 12.43
C VAL A 185 25.51 3.34 12.75
N PRO A 186 26.26 3.32 13.87
CA PRO A 186 27.27 4.33 14.18
C PRO A 186 28.31 4.47 13.06
N GLY A 187 28.85 5.67 12.88
CA GLY A 187 29.92 5.96 11.94
C GLY A 187 30.37 7.42 12.05
N GLU A 188 30.97 7.95 10.99
CA GLU A 188 31.40 9.35 10.98
C GLU A 188 30.21 10.32 10.92
N GLU A 189 30.39 11.50 11.50
CA GLU A 189 29.47 12.62 11.34
C GLU A 189 29.45 13.11 9.89
N ILE A 190 28.27 13.40 9.34
CA ILE A 190 28.11 13.78 7.94
C ILE A 190 27.52 15.18 7.84
N TYR A 191 28.15 16.02 7.01
CA TYR A 191 27.60 17.32 6.64
C TYR A 191 26.43 17.14 5.66
N ALA A 192 25.25 17.56 6.06
CA ALA A 192 23.98 17.42 5.36
C ALA A 192 23.15 18.70 5.49
N PRO A 193 23.48 19.77 4.73
CA PRO A 193 22.71 21.00 4.74
C PRO A 193 21.34 20.81 4.10
N ALA A 194 20.31 21.38 4.73
CA ALA A 194 18.90 21.11 4.44
C ALA A 194 18.46 21.38 2.99
N ASN A 195 19.16 22.28 2.29
CA ASN A 195 18.90 22.65 0.90
C ASN A 195 19.64 21.77 -0.13
N THR A 196 20.23 20.65 0.29
CA THR A 196 20.95 19.71 -0.58
C THR A 196 20.40 18.30 -0.45
N GLU A 197 20.65 17.45 -1.46
CA GLU A 197 20.24 16.04 -1.45
C GLU A 197 20.84 15.24 -0.28
N ALA A 198 21.95 15.70 0.29
CA ALA A 198 22.56 15.08 1.47
C ALA A 198 21.62 15.06 2.69
N ALA A 199 20.62 15.95 2.74
CA ALA A 199 19.62 16.04 3.79
C ALA A 199 18.23 15.52 3.39
N TRP A 200 18.09 14.95 2.19
CA TRP A 200 16.82 14.40 1.73
C TRP A 200 16.65 12.97 2.25
N PHE A 201 15.47 12.67 2.77
CA PHE A 201 15.14 11.35 3.31
C PHE A 201 14.49 10.48 2.23
N TYR A 202 15.17 9.41 1.86
CA TYR A 202 14.65 8.38 0.96
C TYR A 202 14.17 7.20 1.80
N SER A 203 12.88 6.86 1.70
CA SER A 203 12.37 5.74 2.48
C SER A 203 12.93 4.42 1.96
N TYR A 204 13.14 3.47 2.86
CA TYR A 204 13.51 2.11 2.50
C TYR A 204 12.44 1.45 1.62
N GLN A 205 11.17 1.78 1.85
CA GLN A 205 10.03 1.29 1.06
C GLN A 205 10.11 1.71 -0.41
N GLU A 206 10.50 2.95 -0.68
CA GLU A 206 10.76 3.43 -2.03
C GLU A 206 11.84 2.60 -2.70
N MET A 207 12.98 2.40 -2.02
CA MET A 207 14.13 1.69 -2.57
C MET A 207 13.82 0.23 -2.92
N ILE A 208 13.16 -0.51 -2.01
CA ILE A 208 12.89 -1.95 -2.23
C ILE A 208 11.77 -2.19 -3.24
N SER A 209 10.96 -1.18 -3.56
CA SER A 209 9.82 -1.34 -4.45
C SER A 209 10.02 -0.80 -5.86
N ARG A 210 11.16 -0.18 -6.17
CA ARG A 210 11.45 0.40 -7.51
C ARG A 210 11.25 -0.56 -8.67
N SER A 211 11.45 -1.86 -8.44
CA SER A 211 11.30 -2.89 -9.47
C SER A 211 9.89 -3.50 -9.52
N SER A 212 9.07 -3.28 -8.51
CA SER A 212 7.74 -3.86 -8.36
C SER A 212 6.72 -3.28 -9.36
N TYR A 213 5.63 -4.00 -9.54
CA TYR A 213 4.35 -3.42 -9.93
C TYR A 213 3.73 -2.66 -8.75
N HIS A 214 2.86 -1.70 -9.03
CA HIS A 214 2.33 -0.79 -8.02
C HIS A 214 0.81 -0.64 -8.11
N VAL A 215 0.16 -0.66 -6.95
CA VAL A 215 -1.22 -0.23 -6.79
C VAL A 215 -1.26 1.02 -5.93
N LEU A 216 -1.86 2.09 -6.44
CA LEU A 216 -2.03 3.35 -5.70
C LEU A 216 -3.49 3.50 -5.24
N GLN A 217 -3.72 3.59 -3.94
CA GLN A 217 -4.98 4.06 -3.35
C GLN A 217 -4.68 5.19 -2.36
N ILE A 218 -4.37 6.37 -2.89
CA ILE A 218 -3.90 7.50 -2.09
C ILE A 218 -4.96 8.60 -2.01
N GLY A 219 -5.06 9.27 -0.86
CA GLY A 219 -5.95 10.43 -0.69
C GLY A 219 -7.22 10.20 0.14
N ARG A 220 -7.47 8.99 0.65
CA ARG A 220 -8.70 8.68 1.42
C ARG A 220 -8.89 9.57 2.66
N ASN A 221 -7.80 9.89 3.35
CA ASN A 221 -7.79 10.69 4.59
C ASN A 221 -7.81 12.21 4.33
N ASN A 222 -7.66 12.64 3.07
CA ASN A 222 -7.74 14.04 2.66
C ASN A 222 -8.62 14.21 1.41
N ILE A 223 -9.66 13.38 1.26
CA ILE A 223 -10.54 13.35 0.08
C ILE A 223 -11.24 14.70 -0.20
N SER A 224 -11.37 15.54 0.82
CA SER A 224 -11.88 16.91 0.70
C SER A 224 -10.94 17.81 -0.10
N ASP A 225 -9.63 17.55 -0.04
CA ASP A 225 -8.58 18.28 -0.76
C ASP A 225 -8.33 17.66 -2.15
N TYR A 226 -9.34 17.80 -2.99
CA TYR A 226 -9.39 17.20 -4.33
C TYR A 226 -8.18 17.56 -5.21
N ASP A 227 -7.77 18.83 -5.21
CA ASP A 227 -6.68 19.28 -6.06
C ASP A 227 -5.36 18.67 -5.59
N ARG A 228 -5.14 18.54 -4.28
CA ARG A 228 -3.94 17.90 -3.76
C ARG A 228 -3.90 16.40 -4.04
N ILE A 229 -5.00 15.68 -3.81
CA ILE A 229 -5.01 14.22 -4.05
C ILE A 229 -4.78 13.88 -5.51
N THR A 230 -5.31 14.66 -6.46
CA THR A 230 -5.12 14.42 -7.90
C THR A 230 -3.67 14.70 -8.31
N GLN A 231 -3.08 15.80 -7.82
CA GLN A 231 -1.66 16.10 -8.04
C GLN A 231 -0.72 15.06 -7.44
N ASP A 232 -0.93 14.67 -6.19
CA ASP A 232 -0.11 13.65 -5.53
C ASP A 232 -0.26 12.28 -6.22
N THR A 233 -1.47 11.93 -6.68
CA THR A 233 -1.72 10.68 -7.42
C THR A 233 -0.96 10.67 -8.73
N GLN A 234 -1.02 11.77 -9.49
CA GLN A 234 -0.30 11.90 -10.76
C GLN A 234 1.21 11.78 -10.55
N ARG A 235 1.77 12.55 -9.60
CA ARG A 235 3.21 12.51 -9.30
C ARG A 235 3.67 11.12 -8.86
N CYS A 236 2.83 10.41 -8.11
CA CYS A 236 3.13 9.02 -7.80
C CYS A 236 3.11 8.18 -9.09
N TYR A 237 2.02 8.20 -9.84
CA TYR A 237 1.90 7.43 -11.07
C TYR A 237 3.12 7.63 -12.02
N ASP A 238 3.58 8.86 -12.17
CA ASP A 238 4.70 9.25 -13.05
C ASP A 238 6.07 8.64 -12.68
N LEU A 239 6.26 8.16 -11.44
CA LEU A 239 7.50 7.46 -11.07
C LEU A 239 7.66 6.11 -11.77
N ALA A 240 6.56 5.44 -12.13
CA ALA A 240 6.58 4.13 -12.79
C ALA A 240 5.29 3.87 -13.59
N PRO A 241 4.97 4.69 -14.60
CA PRO A 241 3.66 4.67 -15.27
C PRO A 241 3.36 3.33 -15.94
N GLU A 242 4.38 2.63 -16.43
CA GLU A 242 4.20 1.32 -17.06
C GLU A 242 3.82 0.20 -16.08
N ARG A 243 4.20 0.36 -14.81
CA ARG A 243 4.04 -0.64 -13.75
C ARG A 243 3.04 -0.23 -12.67
N THR A 244 2.26 0.83 -12.90
CA THR A 244 1.36 1.37 -11.88
C THR A 244 -0.10 1.33 -12.33
N ILE A 245 -0.98 0.86 -11.44
CA ILE A 245 -2.43 1.04 -11.54
C ILE A 245 -2.93 1.93 -10.41
N VAL A 246 -4.04 2.64 -10.67
CA VAL A 246 -4.70 3.52 -9.71
C VAL A 246 -6.03 2.90 -9.28
N MET A 247 -6.21 2.77 -7.98
CA MET A 247 -7.47 2.38 -7.35
C MET A 247 -8.20 3.62 -6.86
N GLY A 248 -9.48 3.71 -7.21
CA GLY A 248 -10.37 4.74 -6.69
C GLY A 248 -10.63 4.65 -5.18
N HIS A 249 -11.55 5.49 -4.71
CA HIS A 249 -12.05 5.48 -3.34
C HIS A 249 -13.49 4.99 -3.28
N PHE A 250 -13.98 4.72 -2.08
CA PHE A 250 -15.37 4.36 -1.83
C PHE A 250 -15.92 5.12 -0.61
N ALA A 251 -17.23 5.34 -0.62
CA ALA A 251 -17.95 5.98 0.47
C ALA A 251 -17.88 5.18 1.79
N SER A 252 -18.09 5.84 2.92
CA SER A 252 -18.29 5.16 4.21
C SER A 252 -19.76 4.70 4.33
N LYS A 253 -20.04 3.69 5.17
CA LYS A 253 -21.39 3.12 5.37
C LYS A 253 -22.46 4.17 5.73
N GLY A 254 -22.07 5.18 6.52
CA GLY A 254 -22.97 6.24 6.99
C GLY A 254 -23.09 7.43 6.03
N ASP A 255 -22.33 7.46 4.93
CA ASP A 255 -22.38 8.58 4.00
C ASP A 255 -23.69 8.57 3.20
N THR A 256 -24.39 9.70 3.20
CA THR A 256 -25.55 9.89 2.31
C THR A 256 -25.06 10.14 0.88
N LEU A 257 -25.85 9.71 -0.12
CA LEU A 257 -25.51 9.82 -1.54
C LEU A 257 -25.20 11.25 -2.00
N ASP A 258 -25.80 12.24 -1.34
CA ASP A 258 -25.65 13.67 -1.64
C ASP A 258 -24.60 14.39 -0.79
N SER A 259 -23.95 13.68 0.13
CA SER A 259 -22.91 14.25 1.00
C SER A 259 -21.74 14.81 0.19
N GLY A 260 -21.10 15.86 0.70
CA GLY A 260 -19.92 16.46 0.07
C GLY A 260 -18.78 15.46 -0.11
N ARG A 261 -18.61 14.54 0.85
CA ARG A 261 -17.60 13.47 0.78
C ARG A 261 -17.88 12.50 -0.37
N VAL A 262 -19.12 12.01 -0.52
CA VAL A 262 -19.48 11.10 -1.65
C VAL A 262 -19.30 11.79 -2.99
N LYS A 263 -19.67 13.06 -3.11
CA LYS A 263 -19.43 13.85 -4.33
C LYS A 263 -17.94 13.94 -4.67
N LYS A 264 -17.06 14.09 -3.68
CA LYS A 264 -15.60 14.10 -3.87
C LYS A 264 -15.04 12.73 -4.24
N VAL A 265 -15.55 11.65 -3.63
CA VAL A 265 -15.20 10.27 -4.02
C VAL A 265 -15.56 10.02 -5.49
N LYS A 266 -16.80 10.36 -5.90
CA LYS A 266 -17.26 10.22 -7.28
C LYS A 266 -16.41 11.04 -8.25
N ALA A 267 -16.19 12.33 -7.94
CA ALA A 267 -15.37 13.20 -8.76
C ALA A 267 -13.94 12.65 -8.94
N TYR A 268 -13.32 12.12 -7.87
CA TYR A 268 -11.99 11.50 -7.96
C TYR A 268 -12.03 10.24 -8.83
N ASN A 269 -13.01 9.37 -8.63
CA ASN A 269 -13.15 8.14 -9.40
C ASN A 269 -13.38 8.42 -10.89
N GLU A 270 -14.19 9.43 -11.24
CA GLU A 270 -14.42 9.89 -12.61
C GLU A 270 -13.15 10.45 -13.25
N TRP A 271 -12.43 11.31 -12.52
CA TRP A 271 -11.15 11.85 -12.98
C TRP A 271 -10.11 10.75 -13.20
N ALA A 272 -9.96 9.82 -12.26
CA ALA A 272 -9.00 8.74 -12.33
C ALA A 272 -9.33 7.76 -13.47
N ALA A 273 -10.62 7.46 -13.69
CA ALA A 273 -11.07 6.67 -14.83
C ALA A 273 -10.72 7.33 -16.17
N SER A 274 -10.97 8.64 -16.29
CA SER A 274 -10.63 9.42 -17.50
C SER A 274 -9.12 9.50 -17.73
N THR A 275 -8.34 9.65 -16.65
CA THR A 275 -6.89 9.88 -16.72
C THR A 275 -6.10 8.61 -16.97
N TYR A 276 -6.45 7.50 -16.30
CA TYR A 276 -5.65 6.26 -16.33
C TYR A 276 -6.27 5.14 -17.16
N GLY A 277 -7.53 5.28 -17.61
CA GLY A 277 -8.19 4.34 -18.51
C GLY A 277 -8.10 2.89 -18.03
N ALA A 278 -7.48 2.02 -18.83
CA ALA A 278 -7.31 0.60 -18.50
C ALA A 278 -6.52 0.32 -17.21
N LYS A 279 -5.70 1.29 -16.77
CA LYS A 279 -4.91 1.22 -15.53
C LYS A 279 -5.65 1.79 -14.31
N PHE A 280 -6.95 2.10 -14.44
CA PHE A 280 -7.82 2.45 -13.33
C PHE A 280 -8.71 1.27 -12.90
N MET A 281 -8.99 1.18 -11.61
CA MET A 281 -10.01 0.30 -11.04
C MET A 281 -10.88 1.04 -10.01
N ASN A 282 -12.20 0.85 -10.12
CA ASN A 282 -13.18 1.55 -9.29
C ASN A 282 -13.72 0.63 -8.18
N PRO A 283 -13.20 0.71 -6.93
CA PRO A 283 -13.68 -0.14 -5.86
C PRO A 283 -15.13 0.14 -5.47
N GLU A 284 -15.61 1.39 -5.59
CA GLU A 284 -17.00 1.73 -5.26
C GLU A 284 -17.98 1.03 -6.18
N THR A 285 -17.67 0.98 -7.48
CA THR A 285 -18.48 0.25 -8.45
C THR A 285 -18.35 -1.25 -8.25
N TYR A 286 -17.13 -1.76 -8.07
CA TYR A 286 -16.90 -3.19 -7.87
C TYR A 286 -17.65 -3.70 -6.64
N LEU A 287 -17.44 -3.10 -5.46
CA LEU A 287 -18.00 -3.54 -4.17
C LEU A 287 -19.54 -3.49 -4.10
N ARG A 288 -20.22 -2.76 -4.99
CA ARG A 288 -21.69 -2.77 -5.06
C ARG A 288 -22.23 -3.81 -6.04
N GLU A 289 -21.42 -4.48 -6.85
CA GLU A 289 -21.93 -5.43 -7.84
C GLU A 289 -22.36 -6.75 -7.20
N THR A 290 -23.48 -7.30 -7.68
CA THR A 290 -23.97 -8.64 -7.30
C THR A 290 -23.16 -9.78 -7.92
N THR A 291 -22.20 -9.47 -8.81
CA THR A 291 -21.22 -10.45 -9.33
C THR A 291 -20.51 -11.18 -8.19
N GLN A 292 -20.36 -10.49 -7.06
CA GLN A 292 -19.79 -10.99 -5.81
C GLN A 292 -20.69 -11.97 -5.06
N GLU A 293 -22.01 -11.85 -5.21
CA GLU A 293 -23.00 -12.71 -4.57
C GLU A 293 -22.75 -14.18 -4.94
N SER A 294 -22.41 -14.44 -6.20
CA SER A 294 -22.17 -15.80 -6.69
C SER A 294 -21.06 -16.56 -5.93
N TRP A 295 -20.00 -15.88 -5.48
CA TRP A 295 -18.87 -16.54 -4.82
C TRP A 295 -18.75 -16.24 -3.31
N LEU A 296 -19.22 -15.08 -2.83
CA LEU A 296 -19.31 -14.78 -1.39
C LEU A 296 -20.48 -15.49 -0.70
N ARG A 297 -21.60 -15.67 -1.41
CA ARG A 297 -22.81 -16.28 -0.85
C ARG A 297 -22.94 -17.75 -1.24
N TYR A 298 -22.64 -18.08 -2.49
CA TYR A 298 -22.91 -19.41 -3.05
C TYR A 298 -21.66 -20.21 -3.47
N GLY A 299 -20.45 -19.64 -3.33
CA GLY A 299 -19.20 -20.26 -3.75
C GLY A 299 -18.33 -20.74 -2.59
N ALA A 300 -17.00 -20.73 -2.79
CA ALA A 300 -16.01 -21.22 -1.82
C ALA A 300 -16.03 -20.51 -0.45
N LEU A 301 -16.76 -19.39 -0.35
CA LEU A 301 -16.91 -18.58 0.84
C LEU A 301 -18.36 -18.58 1.40
N SER A 302 -19.19 -19.54 0.96
CA SER A 302 -20.55 -19.73 1.45
C SER A 302 -20.56 -19.85 2.98
N GLY A 303 -21.38 -19.01 3.65
CA GLY A 303 -21.41 -18.88 5.11
C GLY A 303 -21.02 -17.47 5.61
N SER A 304 -20.56 -16.61 4.71
CA SER A 304 -20.23 -15.21 5.01
C SER A 304 -21.42 -14.36 5.50
N GLY A 305 -22.64 -14.72 5.12
CA GLY A 305 -23.84 -13.89 5.35
C GLY A 305 -23.87 -12.59 4.54
N VAL A 306 -22.85 -12.35 3.70
CA VAL A 306 -22.84 -11.20 2.78
C VAL A 306 -23.94 -11.41 1.74
N TRP A 307 -24.66 -10.34 1.41
CA TRP A 307 -25.82 -10.35 0.50
C TRP A 307 -27.04 -11.13 0.99
N SER A 308 -27.04 -11.66 2.22
CA SER A 308 -28.19 -12.41 2.74
C SER A 308 -29.25 -11.53 3.41
N SER A 309 -28.93 -10.27 3.72
CA SER A 309 -29.84 -9.35 4.44
C SER A 309 -30.71 -8.50 3.50
N ASN A 310 -31.88 -8.07 3.99
CA ASN A 310 -32.72 -7.11 3.27
C ASN A 310 -32.03 -5.74 3.16
N GLU A 311 -31.20 -5.40 4.14
CA GLU A 311 -30.40 -4.17 4.19
C GLU A 311 -29.37 -4.13 3.05
N ASP A 312 -28.69 -5.24 2.76
CA ASP A 312 -27.78 -5.34 1.63
C ASP A 312 -28.51 -5.16 0.30
N ARG A 313 -29.69 -5.78 0.14
CA ARG A 313 -30.51 -5.62 -1.06
C ARG A 313 -30.95 -4.16 -1.25
N LYS A 314 -31.41 -3.50 -0.18
CA LYS A 314 -31.81 -2.09 -0.23
C LYS A 314 -30.63 -1.18 -0.57
N ALA A 315 -29.46 -1.42 0.01
CA ALA A 315 -28.26 -0.65 -0.29
C ALA A 315 -27.87 -0.80 -1.77
N TYR A 316 -27.89 -2.03 -2.29
CA TYR A 316 -27.65 -2.29 -3.71
C TYR A 316 -28.62 -1.56 -4.63
N GLU A 317 -29.92 -1.63 -4.34
CA GLU A 317 -30.96 -0.92 -5.11
C GLU A 317 -30.78 0.60 -5.05
N ALA A 318 -30.24 1.12 -3.95
CA ALA A 318 -29.87 2.53 -3.79
C ALA A 318 -28.49 2.89 -4.41
N GLY A 319 -27.79 1.95 -5.03
CA GLY A 319 -26.45 2.16 -5.60
C GLY A 319 -25.34 2.32 -4.57
N GLN A 320 -25.57 1.83 -3.34
CA GLN A 320 -24.62 1.84 -2.23
C GLN A 320 -23.94 0.48 -2.08
N ILE A 321 -22.75 0.49 -1.47
CA ILE A 321 -22.05 -0.73 -1.08
C ILE A 321 -22.87 -1.45 0.01
N PRO A 322 -23.08 -2.77 -0.09
CA PRO A 322 -23.76 -3.56 0.94
C PRO A 322 -23.17 -3.36 2.34
N PRO A 323 -24.00 -3.02 3.34
CA PRO A 323 -23.60 -2.88 4.74
C PRO A 323 -22.82 -4.07 5.32
N SER A 324 -23.06 -5.29 4.82
CA SER A 324 -22.36 -6.50 5.26
C SER A 324 -20.89 -6.59 4.81
N LEU A 325 -20.42 -5.70 3.93
CA LEU A 325 -18.99 -5.59 3.57
C LEU A 325 -18.21 -4.63 4.46
N TYR A 326 -18.90 -3.83 5.28
CA TYR A 326 -18.25 -2.89 6.19
C TYR A 326 -17.93 -3.53 7.53
N SER A 327 -16.88 -3.02 8.15
CA SER A 327 -16.57 -3.26 9.55
C SER A 327 -17.58 -2.57 10.47
N SER A 328 -17.51 -2.87 11.76
CA SER A 328 -18.33 -2.24 12.80
C SER A 328 -18.17 -0.71 12.89
N ASP A 329 -17.03 -0.16 12.48
CA ASP A 329 -16.81 1.30 12.48
C ASP A 329 -17.50 2.02 11.31
N GLY A 330 -17.99 1.27 10.31
CA GLY A 330 -18.64 1.82 9.12
C GLY A 330 -17.74 2.68 8.23
N LEU A 331 -16.45 2.81 8.57
CA LEU A 331 -15.43 3.49 7.79
C LEU A 331 -14.63 2.48 6.97
N HIS A 332 -14.16 1.41 7.58
CA HIS A 332 -13.36 0.36 6.94
C HIS A 332 -14.23 -0.78 6.42
N LEU A 333 -13.66 -1.54 5.49
CA LEU A 333 -14.22 -2.84 5.10
C LEU A 333 -13.93 -3.86 6.21
N ASN A 334 -14.77 -4.88 6.30
CA ASN A 334 -14.44 -6.07 7.08
C ASN A 334 -13.66 -7.07 6.23
N GLY A 335 -13.30 -8.24 6.78
CA GLY A 335 -12.54 -9.25 6.07
C GLY A 335 -13.19 -9.72 4.76
N TRP A 336 -14.52 -9.82 4.68
CA TRP A 336 -15.20 -10.14 3.42
C TRP A 336 -15.07 -9.03 2.38
N GLY A 337 -15.14 -7.78 2.80
CA GLY A 337 -14.87 -6.64 1.93
C GLY A 337 -13.44 -6.61 1.41
N TYR A 338 -12.44 -6.94 2.24
CA TYR A 338 -11.05 -7.04 1.77
C TYR A 338 -10.81 -8.24 0.86
N ILE A 339 -11.51 -9.35 1.03
CA ILE A 339 -11.47 -10.46 0.06
C ILE A 339 -11.97 -10.00 -1.31
N ALA A 340 -13.11 -9.28 -1.36
CA ALA A 340 -13.62 -8.71 -2.60
C ALA A 340 -12.64 -7.71 -3.22
N LEU A 341 -12.10 -6.80 -2.42
CA LEU A 341 -11.13 -5.81 -2.89
C LEU A 341 -9.85 -6.45 -3.43
N SER A 342 -9.37 -7.53 -2.79
CA SER A 342 -8.20 -8.30 -3.25
C SER A 342 -8.46 -8.99 -4.58
N GLN A 343 -9.66 -9.56 -4.78
CA GLN A 343 -10.03 -10.14 -6.08
C GLN A 343 -10.06 -9.09 -7.19
N MET A 344 -10.57 -7.88 -6.92
CA MET A 344 -10.55 -6.80 -7.90
C MET A 344 -9.13 -6.49 -8.37
N VAL A 345 -8.18 -6.39 -7.42
CA VAL A 345 -6.77 -6.16 -7.74
C VAL A 345 -6.19 -7.33 -8.53
N TYR A 346 -6.42 -8.57 -8.07
CA TYR A 346 -5.97 -9.77 -8.76
C TYR A 346 -6.43 -9.80 -10.22
N TYR A 347 -7.73 -9.64 -10.48
CA TYR A 347 -8.26 -9.64 -11.85
C TYR A 347 -7.64 -8.54 -12.70
N LYS A 348 -7.45 -7.33 -12.15
CA LYS A 348 -6.85 -6.22 -12.90
C LYS A 348 -5.39 -6.50 -13.26
N VAL A 349 -4.57 -7.01 -12.33
CA VAL A 349 -3.15 -7.27 -12.63
C VAL A 349 -2.96 -8.47 -13.57
N THR A 350 -3.83 -9.47 -13.49
CA THR A 350 -3.85 -10.60 -14.45
C THR A 350 -4.34 -10.17 -15.83
N GLU A 351 -5.37 -9.32 -15.93
CA GLU A 351 -5.84 -8.74 -17.20
C GLU A 351 -4.72 -7.97 -17.92
N LEU A 352 -3.87 -7.27 -17.16
CA LEU A 352 -2.70 -6.55 -17.68
C LEU A 352 -1.51 -7.45 -18.00
N GLY A 353 -1.57 -8.74 -17.69
CA GLY A 353 -0.50 -9.72 -17.94
C GLY A 353 0.75 -9.50 -17.10
N TRP A 354 0.62 -8.99 -15.87
CA TRP A 354 1.75 -8.72 -14.98
C TRP A 354 2.25 -9.95 -14.22
N PHE A 355 1.38 -10.95 -14.01
CA PHE A 355 1.64 -12.18 -13.26
C PHE A 355 1.04 -13.40 -13.96
#